data_AF-A0A1G0JX79-F1
#
_entry.id   AF-A0A1G0JX79-F1
#
_cell.length_a   1.000
_cell.length_b   1.000
_cell.length_c   1.000
_cell.angle_alpha   90.00
_cell.angle_beta   90.00
_cell.angle_gamma   90.00
#
_symmetry.space_group_name_H-M   'P 1'
#
loop_
_entity.id
_entity.type
_entity.pdbx_description
1 polymer ?
#
loop_
_entity_poly.entity_id
_entity_poly.type
_entity_poly.pdbx_seq_one_letter_code
_entity_poly.pdbx_strand_id
1 'polypeptide(L)'
;MGTFAQQWIPANTRILEFTGNRVIRPSINQALMKGSTDCYLQIDENTFLGASGKMDDYVNHSCEPSCGLEFADDRVFLRSIQHVKRNEELTFDYATSQKSFPFRFNCRCGSLDCRGEIGDYSELSGPRKAYYLSKGVIAPYLVQRAESIRNTSEGKAHRALMG
;
A
#
# COMPACT_ATOMS: atom_id res chain seq x y z
N MET A 1 -1.60 -6.79 -18.09
CA MET A 1 -1.90 -5.38 -18.42
C MET A 1 -1.17 -4.49 -17.42
N GLY A 2 -0.99 -3.21 -17.70
CA GLY A 2 -0.28 -2.28 -16.81
C GLY A 2 -0.55 -0.83 -17.19
N THR A 3 -0.20 0.10 -16.30
CA THR A 3 -0.40 1.53 -16.48
C THR A 3 0.94 2.21 -16.75
N PHE A 4 1.06 2.97 -17.84
CA PHE A 4 2.35 3.54 -18.28
C PHE A 4 2.27 5.05 -18.47
N ALA A 5 3.34 5.74 -18.08
CA ALA A 5 3.46 7.18 -18.25
C ALA A 5 3.55 7.54 -19.75
N GLN A 6 2.70 8.44 -20.24
CA GLN A 6 2.77 8.92 -21.64
C GLN A 6 3.72 10.10 -21.83
N GLN A 7 4.21 10.67 -20.73
CA GLN A 7 5.14 11.78 -20.68
C GLN A 7 5.99 11.69 -19.42
N TRP A 8 7.03 12.52 -19.31
CA TRP A 8 7.80 12.64 -18.08
C TRP A 8 6.93 13.19 -16.94
N ILE A 9 7.02 12.59 -15.76
CA ILE A 9 6.28 12.98 -14.56
C ILE A 9 7.29 13.41 -13.48
N PRO A 10 7.19 14.62 -12.93
CA PRO A 10 8.01 15.04 -11.81
C PRO A 10 7.78 14.17 -10.57
N ALA A 11 8.77 14.08 -9.68
CA ALA A 11 8.57 13.52 -8.35
C ALA A 11 7.50 14.31 -7.57
N ASN A 12 6.80 13.63 -6.65
CA ASN A 12 5.72 14.19 -5.81
C ASN A 12 4.51 14.73 -6.59
N THR A 13 4.21 14.14 -7.75
CA THR A 13 3.06 14.51 -8.58
C THR A 13 1.93 13.54 -8.35
N ARG A 14 0.71 14.03 -8.05
CA ARG A 14 -0.52 13.20 -8.07
C ARG A 14 -0.84 12.85 -9.51
N ILE A 15 -1.04 11.56 -9.79
CA ILE A 15 -1.21 11.04 -11.15
C ILE A 15 -2.65 10.63 -11.41
N LEU A 16 -3.22 9.81 -10.54
CA LEU A 16 -4.61 9.33 -10.64
C LEU A 16 -5.20 9.09 -9.26
N GLU A 17 -6.51 8.93 -9.21
CA GLU A 17 -7.27 8.58 -8.00
C GLU A 17 -7.82 7.16 -8.13
N PHE A 18 -7.79 6.42 -7.01
CA PHE A 18 -8.47 5.14 -6.91
C PHE A 18 -9.95 5.39 -6.60
N THR A 19 -10.84 4.98 -7.50
CA THR A 19 -12.27 5.38 -7.47
C THR A 19 -13.25 4.22 -7.37
N GLY A 20 -12.77 3.05 -6.97
CA GLY A 20 -13.58 1.86 -6.75
C GLY A 20 -14.67 2.02 -5.69
N ASN A 21 -15.66 1.14 -5.71
CA ASN A 21 -16.69 1.12 -4.67
C ASN A 21 -16.09 0.72 -3.31
N ARG A 22 -16.56 1.37 -2.24
CA ARG A 22 -16.13 1.04 -0.88
C ARG A 22 -16.75 -0.28 -0.43
N VAL A 23 -15.90 -1.19 0.05
CA VAL A 23 -16.29 -2.51 0.56
C VAL A 23 -15.65 -2.73 1.92
N ILE A 24 -16.37 -3.40 2.82
CA ILE A 24 -15.87 -3.73 4.16
C ILE A 24 -15.26 -5.14 4.20
N ARG A 25 -14.29 -5.34 5.10
CA ARG A 25 -13.58 -6.61 5.28
C ARG A 25 -14.50 -7.85 5.39
N PRO A 26 -15.60 -7.84 6.17
CA PRO A 26 -16.48 -9.00 6.26
C PRO A 26 -17.09 -9.40 4.91
N SER A 27 -17.47 -8.43 4.07
CA SER A 27 -18.01 -8.68 2.73
C SER A 27 -16.97 -9.29 1.80
N ILE A 28 -15.73 -8.80 1.87
CA ILE A 28 -14.60 -9.38 1.11
C ILE A 28 -14.35 -10.80 1.56
N ASN A 29 -14.22 -11.06 2.86
CA ASN A 29 -14.02 -12.40 3.38
C ASN A 29 -15.11 -13.37 2.91
N GLN A 30 -16.38 -12.93 2.91
CA GLN A 30 -17.49 -13.74 2.39
C GLN A 30 -17.36 -14.00 0.89
N ALA A 31 -16.98 -13.00 0.08
CA ALA A 31 -16.77 -13.17 -1.35
C ALA A 31 -15.61 -14.15 -1.64
N LEU A 32 -14.50 -14.03 -0.91
CA LEU A 32 -13.34 -14.92 -1.02
C LEU A 32 -13.70 -16.36 -0.63
N MET A 33 -14.49 -16.55 0.43
CA MET A 33 -15.00 -17.87 0.82
C MET A 33 -15.91 -18.50 -0.25
N LYS A 34 -16.53 -17.67 -1.10
CA LYS A 34 -17.30 -18.11 -2.28
C LYS A 34 -16.45 -18.28 -3.53
N GLY A 35 -15.12 -18.12 -3.43
CA GLY A 35 -14.18 -18.29 -4.54
C GLY A 35 -13.96 -17.05 -5.40
N SER A 36 -14.38 -15.85 -4.96
CA SER A 36 -14.01 -14.61 -5.65
C SER A 36 -12.49 -14.45 -5.67
N THR A 37 -11.98 -14.00 -6.82
CA THR A 37 -10.58 -13.63 -7.04
C THR A 37 -10.44 -12.13 -7.28
N ASP A 38 -11.42 -11.32 -6.86
CA ASP A 38 -11.41 -9.89 -7.08
C ASP A 38 -10.26 -9.22 -6.31
N CYS A 39 -9.65 -8.23 -6.95
CA CYS A 39 -8.62 -7.41 -6.32
C CYS A 39 -9.26 -6.25 -5.55
N TYR A 40 -8.79 -6.04 -4.32
CA TYR A 40 -9.25 -4.95 -3.45
C TYR A 40 -8.04 -4.14 -2.95
N LEU A 41 -8.13 -2.82 -3.03
CA LEU A 41 -7.15 -1.92 -2.42
C LEU A 41 -7.58 -1.57 -1.00
N GLN A 42 -6.78 -1.92 0.00
CA GLN A 42 -7.09 -1.54 1.38
C GLN A 42 -6.85 -0.05 1.60
N ILE A 43 -7.85 0.65 2.14
CA ILE A 43 -7.78 2.09 2.38
C ILE A 43 -8.00 2.51 3.84
N ASP A 44 -8.45 1.57 4.69
CA ASP A 44 -8.53 1.72 6.14
C ASP A 44 -8.39 0.33 6.82
N GLU A 45 -8.48 0.23 8.15
CA GLU A 45 -8.40 -1.03 8.90
C GLU A 45 -9.37 -2.09 8.36
N ASN A 46 -10.60 -1.66 8.06
CA ASN A 46 -11.69 -2.54 7.62
C ASN A 46 -12.35 -2.12 6.30
N THR A 47 -11.81 -1.11 5.61
CA THR A 47 -12.39 -0.56 4.39
C THR A 47 -11.43 -0.68 3.22
N PHE A 48 -11.99 -1.01 2.07
CA PHE A 48 -11.29 -1.28 0.83
C PHE A 48 -12.01 -0.60 -0.33
N LEU A 49 -11.31 -0.41 -1.43
CA LEU A 49 -11.87 -0.08 -2.74
C LEU A 49 -11.84 -1.35 -3.60
N GLY A 50 -12.98 -1.72 -4.19
CA GLY A 50 -13.04 -2.74 -5.24
C GLY A 50 -12.58 -2.19 -6.60
N ALA A 51 -12.78 -2.95 -7.66
CA ALA A 51 -12.48 -2.50 -9.02
C ALA A 51 -13.35 -1.29 -9.42
N SER A 52 -12.75 -0.30 -10.06
CA SER A 52 -13.44 0.91 -10.55
C SER A 52 -13.94 0.76 -12.00
N GLY A 53 -13.37 -0.19 -12.75
CA GLY A 53 -13.51 -0.34 -14.20
C GLY A 53 -12.67 0.65 -15.02
N LYS A 54 -11.73 1.36 -14.39
CA LYS A 54 -10.90 2.41 -15.03
C LYS A 54 -9.41 2.10 -14.88
N MET A 55 -8.56 3.07 -15.25
CA MET A 55 -7.11 2.92 -15.28
C MET A 55 -6.50 2.51 -13.93
N ASP A 56 -7.08 2.93 -12.81
CA ASP A 56 -6.59 2.62 -11.46
C ASP A 56 -6.56 1.11 -11.15
N ASP A 57 -7.38 0.30 -11.82
CA ASP A 57 -7.39 -1.16 -11.67
C ASP A 57 -6.15 -1.84 -12.26
N TYR A 58 -5.37 -1.12 -13.08
CA TYR A 58 -4.22 -1.65 -13.81
C TYR A 58 -2.88 -1.14 -13.26
N VAL A 59 -2.87 -0.51 -12.08
CA VAL A 59 -1.62 -0.08 -11.42
C VAL A 59 -0.99 -1.29 -10.73
N ASN A 60 0.13 -1.76 -11.25
CA ASN A 60 0.77 -2.99 -10.80
C ASN A 60 1.68 -2.81 -9.59
N HIS A 61 2.05 -3.94 -9.00
CA HIS A 61 3.07 -4.01 -7.97
C HIS A 61 4.50 -3.91 -8.53
N SER A 62 5.36 -3.18 -7.84
CA SER A 62 6.82 -3.35 -7.92
C SER A 62 7.46 -3.35 -6.54
N CYS A 63 8.50 -4.15 -6.35
CA CYS A 63 9.35 -4.11 -5.15
C CYS A 63 10.29 -2.89 -5.15
N GLU A 64 10.52 -2.26 -6.30
CA GLU A 64 11.23 -0.97 -6.45
C GLU A 64 10.32 -0.02 -7.25
N PRO A 65 9.28 0.53 -6.63
CA PRO A 65 8.24 1.25 -7.35
C PRO A 65 8.63 2.68 -7.71
N SER A 66 8.00 3.22 -8.75
CA SER A 66 8.10 4.64 -9.13
C SER A 66 7.10 5.53 -8.39
N CYS A 67 6.04 4.93 -7.84
CA CYS A 67 4.93 5.61 -7.19
C CYS A 67 4.63 5.03 -5.80
N GLY A 68 3.79 5.73 -5.05
CA GLY A 68 3.20 5.28 -3.80
C GLY A 68 1.80 5.86 -3.62
N LEU A 69 1.11 5.42 -2.56
CA LEU A 69 -0.24 5.90 -2.26
C LEU A 69 -0.16 7.16 -1.40
N GLU A 70 -0.94 8.16 -1.77
CA GLU A 70 -1.20 9.35 -0.96
C GLU A 70 -2.63 9.28 -0.43
N PHE A 71 -2.76 9.30 0.89
CA PHE A 71 -4.04 9.32 1.59
C PHE A 71 -4.37 10.78 1.93
N ALA A 72 -5.46 11.29 1.36
CA ALA A 72 -5.92 12.66 1.58
C ALA A 72 -7.41 12.61 1.93
N ASP A 73 -7.70 12.76 3.23
CA ASP A 73 -9.01 12.54 3.81
C ASP A 73 -9.54 11.14 3.44
N ASP A 74 -10.72 11.08 2.83
CA ASP A 74 -11.37 9.87 2.37
C ASP A 74 -10.92 9.44 0.96
N ARG A 75 -9.93 10.09 0.36
CA ARG A 75 -9.50 9.82 -1.02
C ARG A 75 -8.09 9.24 -1.07
N VAL A 76 -7.84 8.38 -2.04
CA VAL A 76 -6.55 7.73 -2.24
C VAL A 76 -6.06 8.00 -3.65
N PHE A 77 -4.86 8.57 -3.73
CA PHE A 77 -4.22 8.92 -5.00
C PHE A 77 -2.96 8.10 -5.21
N LEU A 78 -2.67 7.77 -6.46
CA LEU A 78 -1.33 7.37 -6.86
C LEU A 78 -0.48 8.63 -7.04
N ARG A 79 0.65 8.71 -6.34
CA ARG A 79 1.60 9.82 -6.41
C ARG A 79 2.99 9.30 -6.75
N SER A 80 3.71 9.97 -7.64
CA SER A 80 5.11 9.65 -7.92
C SER A 80 6.00 9.94 -6.69
N ILE A 81 6.93 9.04 -6.37
CA ILE A 81 7.91 9.21 -5.26
C ILE A 81 9.32 9.56 -5.75
N GLN A 82 9.48 9.55 -7.08
CA GLN A 82 10.64 9.94 -7.86
C GLN A 82 10.18 10.42 -9.25
N HIS A 83 11.11 10.90 -10.07
CA HIS A 83 10.81 11.20 -11.47
C HIS A 83 10.46 9.93 -12.24
N VAL A 84 9.43 9.99 -13.08
CA VAL A 84 9.02 8.89 -13.97
C VAL A 84 9.24 9.32 -15.41
N LYS A 85 9.94 8.50 -16.20
CA LYS A 85 10.15 8.80 -17.62
C LYS A 85 8.93 8.40 -18.43
N ARG A 86 8.82 8.98 -19.63
CA ARG A 86 7.87 8.49 -20.64
C ARG A 86 8.09 6.99 -20.88
N ASN A 87 7.00 6.26 -20.99
CA ASN A 87 6.88 4.81 -21.18
C ASN A 87 7.31 3.95 -19.98
N GLU A 88 7.70 4.53 -18.83
CA GLU A 88 7.88 3.74 -17.61
C GLU A 88 6.52 3.34 -17.03
N GLU A 89 6.48 2.13 -16.45
CA GLU A 89 5.28 1.63 -15.77
C GLU A 89 5.10 2.35 -14.41
N LEU A 90 3.86 2.73 -14.14
CA LEU A 90 3.44 3.26 -12.86
C LEU A 90 3.12 2.09 -11.93
N THR A 91 3.92 1.96 -10.88
CA THR A 91 3.80 0.86 -9.92
C THR A 91 3.91 1.39 -8.49
N PHE A 92 3.32 0.68 -7.55
CA PHE A 92 3.52 0.91 -6.11
C PHE A 92 3.78 -0.41 -5.37
N ASP A 93 4.31 -0.33 -4.15
CA ASP A 93 4.48 -1.52 -3.32
C ASP A 93 3.19 -1.81 -2.55
N TYR A 94 2.48 -2.88 -2.89
CA TYR A 94 1.17 -3.20 -2.29
C TYR A 94 1.25 -3.35 -0.77
N ALA A 95 2.40 -3.78 -0.26
CA ALA A 95 2.66 -3.93 1.16
C ALA A 95 2.55 -2.59 1.93
N THR A 96 2.61 -1.43 1.27
CA THR A 96 2.43 -0.13 1.94
C THR A 96 0.97 0.18 2.30
N SER A 97 0.03 -0.68 1.93
CA SER A 97 -1.39 -0.60 2.34
C SER A 97 -1.93 -1.91 2.91
N GLN A 98 -1.38 -3.06 2.54
CA GLN A 98 -1.95 -4.35 2.94
C GLN A 98 -1.67 -4.71 4.40
N LYS A 99 -2.74 -5.09 5.11
CA LYS A 99 -2.73 -5.65 6.47
C LYS A 99 -3.51 -6.96 6.51
N SER A 100 -2.80 -8.05 6.83
CA SER A 100 -3.36 -9.38 7.05
C SER A 100 -4.21 -9.84 5.87
N PHE A 101 -3.67 -9.71 4.65
CA PHE A 101 -4.37 -10.15 3.46
C PHE A 101 -4.23 -11.66 3.27
N PRO A 102 -5.33 -12.41 3.03
CA PRO A 102 -5.30 -13.87 3.05
C PRO A 102 -4.59 -14.51 1.83
N PHE A 103 -4.32 -13.74 0.79
CA PHE A 103 -3.66 -14.23 -0.42
C PHE A 103 -2.29 -13.61 -0.62
N ARG A 104 -1.36 -14.47 -1.02
CA ARG A 104 -0.03 -14.10 -1.45
C ARG A 104 0.10 -14.37 -2.93
N PHE A 105 0.83 -13.49 -3.61
CA PHE A 105 1.03 -13.58 -5.05
C PHE A 105 2.52 -13.64 -5.36
N ASN A 106 2.91 -14.54 -6.25
CA ASN A 106 4.28 -14.56 -6.77
C ASN A 106 4.57 -13.24 -7.47
N CYS A 107 5.62 -12.56 -7.02
CA CYS A 107 6.03 -11.27 -7.57
C CYS A 107 6.81 -11.49 -8.88
N ARG A 108 6.42 -10.74 -9.92
CA ARG A 108 7.08 -10.77 -11.24
C ARG A 108 7.54 -9.37 -11.69
N CYS A 109 7.81 -8.47 -10.74
CA CYS A 109 8.13 -7.08 -11.05
C CYS A 109 9.49 -6.88 -11.77
N GLY A 110 10.37 -7.89 -11.74
CA GLY A 110 11.66 -7.85 -12.43
C GLY A 110 12.71 -6.94 -11.80
N SER A 111 12.44 -6.36 -10.63
CA SER A 111 13.42 -5.54 -9.90
C SER A 111 14.59 -6.39 -9.39
N LEU A 112 15.77 -5.79 -9.23
CA LEU A 112 16.95 -6.51 -8.75
C LEU A 112 16.76 -6.95 -7.29
N ASP A 113 16.12 -6.09 -6.50
CA ASP A 113 15.78 -6.38 -5.10
C ASP A 113 14.36 -6.97 -4.96
N CYS A 114 13.93 -7.80 -5.91
CA CYS A 114 12.62 -8.43 -5.87
C CYS A 114 12.48 -9.37 -4.67
N ARG A 115 11.36 -9.27 -3.95
CA ARG A 115 11.06 -10.12 -2.77
C ARG A 115 10.57 -11.53 -3.14
N GLY A 116 10.32 -11.82 -4.42
CA GLY A 116 9.75 -13.08 -4.90
C GLY A 116 8.25 -13.25 -4.64
N GLU A 117 7.71 -12.63 -3.60
CA GLU A 117 6.29 -12.68 -3.23
C GLU A 117 5.77 -11.29 -2.79
N ILE A 118 4.49 -11.03 -3.05
CA ILE A 118 3.75 -9.86 -2.56
C ILE A 118 3.10 -10.24 -1.24
N GLY A 119 3.43 -9.48 -0.19
CA GLY A 119 2.97 -9.72 1.18
C GLY A 119 2.57 -8.44 1.91
N ASP A 120 2.39 -8.55 3.22
CA ASP A 120 1.86 -7.49 4.07
C ASP A 120 2.93 -6.48 4.50
N TYR A 121 2.49 -5.33 5.00
CA TYR A 121 3.36 -4.31 5.60
C TYR A 121 4.31 -4.85 6.67
N SER A 122 3.84 -5.79 7.51
CA SER A 122 4.63 -6.36 8.61
C SER A 122 5.91 -7.03 8.12
N GLU A 123 5.92 -7.51 6.88
CA GLU A 123 7.01 -8.31 6.29
C GLU A 123 8.02 -7.46 5.52
N LEU A 124 7.73 -6.16 5.32
CA LEU A 124 8.73 -5.24 4.80
C LEU A 124 9.92 -5.15 5.76
N SER A 125 11.13 -5.18 5.19
CA SER A 125 12.36 -4.98 5.95
C SER A 125 12.39 -3.58 6.59
N GLY A 126 13.16 -3.44 7.67
CA GLY A 126 13.37 -2.14 8.33
C GLY A 126 13.78 -1.02 7.37
N PRO A 127 14.78 -1.23 6.49
CA PRO A 127 15.17 -0.23 5.49
C PRO A 127 14.04 0.18 4.53
N ARG A 128 13.24 -0.77 4.05
CA ARG A 128 12.09 -0.48 3.17
C ARG A 128 11.00 0.31 3.89
N LYS A 129 10.68 -0.07 5.13
CA LYS A 129 9.75 0.69 5.99
C LYS A 129 10.23 2.12 6.19
N ALA A 130 11.51 2.31 6.52
CA ALA A 130 12.10 3.64 6.69
C ALA A 130 12.05 4.47 5.39
N TYR A 131 12.37 3.85 4.25
CA TYR A 131 12.26 4.49 2.94
C TYR A 131 10.83 4.96 2.64
N TYR A 132 9.84 4.07 2.70
CA TYR A 132 8.44 4.44 2.41
C TYR A 132 7.86 5.43 3.42
N LEU A 133 8.29 5.37 4.69
CA LEU A 133 7.93 6.36 5.70
C LEU A 133 8.50 7.74 5.34
N SER A 134 9.78 7.82 4.93
CA SER A 134 10.40 9.08 4.49
C SER A 134 9.71 9.70 3.27
N LYS A 135 9.07 8.87 2.45
CA LYS A 135 8.28 9.30 1.29
C LYS A 135 6.84 9.67 1.65
N GLY A 136 6.34 9.31 2.84
CA GLY A 136 4.96 9.54 3.25
C GLY A 136 3.94 8.74 2.43
N VAL A 137 4.27 7.49 2.09
CA VAL A 137 3.41 6.62 1.25
C VAL A 137 2.99 5.31 1.93
N ILE A 138 3.19 5.23 3.25
CA ILE A 138 2.64 4.16 4.08
C ILE A 138 1.25 4.57 4.51
N ALA A 139 0.29 3.66 4.35
CA ALA A 139 -1.08 3.90 4.77
C ALA A 139 -1.15 4.22 6.28
N PRO A 140 -1.88 5.29 6.70
CA PRO A 140 -1.85 5.76 8.08
C PRO A 140 -2.19 4.69 9.14
N TYR A 141 -3.17 3.83 8.84
CA TYR A 141 -3.62 2.74 9.73
C TYR A 141 -2.57 1.63 9.95
N LEU A 142 -1.47 1.61 9.19
CA LEU A 142 -0.35 0.70 9.41
C LEU A 142 0.66 1.25 10.43
N VAL A 143 0.77 2.57 10.54
CA VAL A 143 1.75 3.26 11.41
C VAL A 143 1.15 3.62 12.77
N GLN A 144 -0.12 4.03 12.81
CA GLN A 144 -0.80 4.50 14.03
C GLN A 144 -0.76 3.48 15.19
N ARG A 145 -0.65 2.17 14.89
CA ARG A 145 -0.54 1.13 15.93
C ARG A 145 0.88 0.84 16.40
N ALA A 146 1.91 1.11 15.58
CA ALA A 146 3.30 1.02 16.04
C ALA A 146 3.57 2.06 17.15
N GLU A 147 2.95 3.23 17.04
CA GLU A 147 3.00 4.28 18.07
C GLU A 147 2.19 3.93 19.31
N SER A 148 0.98 3.38 19.16
CA SER A 148 0.17 2.98 20.32
C SER A 148 0.81 1.84 21.12
N ILE A 149 1.55 0.93 20.46
CA ILE A 149 2.30 -0.16 21.12
C ILE A 149 3.56 0.37 21.82
N ARG A 150 4.32 1.28 21.19
CA ARG A 150 5.48 1.93 21.83
C ARG A 150 5.08 2.75 23.07
N ASN A 151 4.02 3.54 22.97
CA ASN A 151 3.52 4.35 24.09
C ASN A 151 2.96 3.48 25.24
N THR A 152 2.43 2.29 24.97
CA THR A 152 2.01 1.36 26.02
C THR A 152 3.19 0.60 26.67
N SER A 153 4.29 0.37 25.95
CA SER A 153 5.51 -0.20 26.54
C SER A 153 6.31 0.82 27.39
N GLU A 154 6.45 2.06 26.94
CA GLU A 154 7.15 3.12 27.68
C GLU A 154 6.36 3.57 28.92
N GLY A 155 5.03 3.64 28.81
CA GLY A 155 4.14 3.95 29.95
C GLY A 155 4.12 2.87 31.04
N LYS A 156 4.42 1.60 30.72
CA LYS A 156 4.58 0.53 31.71
C LYS A 156 5.96 0.56 32.39
N ALA A 157 7.02 0.88 31.65
CA ALA A 157 8.38 0.97 32.20
C ALA A 157 8.52 2.13 33.21
N HIS A 158 7.90 3.28 32.94
CA HIS A 158 7.97 4.44 33.85
C HIS A 158 7.22 4.22 35.17
N ARG A 159 6.20 3.36 35.18
CA ARG A 159 5.38 3.06 36.36
C ARG A 159 5.97 1.98 37.27
N ALA A 160 6.94 1.20 36.78
CA ALA A 160 7.65 0.17 37.54
C ALA A 160 8.88 0.68 38.30
N LEU A 161 9.35 1.92 38.02
CA LEU A 161 10.50 2.55 38.67
C LEU A 161 10.12 3.53 39.79
N MET A 162 8.83 3.73 40.05
CA MET A 162 8.30 4.57 41.14
C MET A 162 7.42 3.79 42.12
N GLY A 163 7.56 2.46 42.18
CA GLY A 163 6.87 1.57 43.10
C GLY A 163 7.85 0.83 43.99
#